data_AF-A0A2E2J6E8-F1
#
_entry.id   AF-A0A2E2J6E8-F1
#
_cell.length_a   1.000
_cell.length_b   1.000
_cell.length_c   1.000
_cell.angle_alpha   90.00
_cell.angle_beta   90.00
_cell.angle_gamma   90.00
#
_symmetry.space_group_name_H-M   'P 1'
#
loop_
_entity.id
_entity.type
_entity.pdbx_description
1 polymer ?
#
loop_
_entity_poly.entity_id
_entity_poly.type
_entity_poly.pdbx_seq_one_letter_code
_entity_poly.pdbx_strand_id
1 'polypeptide(L)'
;MNRSVREVLLFHAGFGLLATGVVLATPAAQFGRWAMVLAIAYNLLLPLYAMLRGEHDWVGRWLFMLGVSALTVLPDWVRVSVTETLHFHDHGIDRIGGAVPLYFVGLWVMILFPVTLMADQGRSARYLVAALLGGLVFTAAEWMAGPLRL
;
A
#
# COMPACT_ATOMS: atom_id res chain seq x y z
N MET A 1 -23.72 -0.74 -6.39
CA MET A 1 -22.28 -0.43 -6.25
C MET A 1 -21.69 -0.27 -7.65
N ASN A 2 -20.91 0.79 -7.91
CA ASN A 2 -20.23 0.99 -9.20
C ASN A 2 -19.37 -0.26 -9.50
N ARG A 3 -19.38 -0.74 -10.76
CA ARG A 3 -18.55 -1.87 -11.22
C ARG A 3 -17.10 -1.68 -10.80
N SER A 4 -16.51 -0.52 -11.07
CA SER A 4 -15.10 -0.23 -10.76
C SER A 4 -14.81 -0.37 -9.25
N VAL A 5 -15.73 0.13 -8.40
CA VAL A 5 -15.63 -0.05 -6.94
C VAL A 5 -15.73 -1.52 -6.53
N ARG A 6 -16.65 -2.28 -7.13
CA ARG A 6 -16.75 -3.72 -6.86
C ARG A 6 -15.46 -4.44 -7.22
N GLU A 7 -14.92 -4.16 -8.41
CA GLU A 7 -13.71 -4.81 -8.90
C GLU A 7 -12.49 -4.48 -8.03
N VAL A 8 -12.36 -3.22 -7.57
CA VAL A 8 -11.22 -2.86 -6.71
C VAL A 8 -11.34 -3.55 -5.35
N LEU A 9 -12.54 -3.62 -4.78
CA LEU A 9 -12.78 -4.31 -3.51
C LEU A 9 -12.52 -5.82 -3.63
N LEU A 10 -12.94 -6.46 -4.73
CA LEU A 10 -12.66 -7.88 -4.98
C LEU A 10 -11.16 -8.15 -5.10
N PHE A 11 -10.44 -7.32 -5.85
CA PHE A 11 -9.00 -7.43 -5.99
C PHE A 11 -8.29 -7.26 -4.63
N HIS A 12 -8.65 -6.24 -3.86
CA HIS A 12 -8.01 -5.95 -2.57
C HIS A 12 -8.38 -6.99 -1.51
N ALA A 13 -9.61 -7.49 -1.49
CA ALA A 13 -10.00 -8.58 -0.60
C ALA A 13 -9.22 -9.87 -0.94
N GLY A 14 -9.14 -10.23 -2.22
CA GLY A 14 -8.40 -11.42 -2.65
C GLY A 14 -6.90 -11.31 -2.38
N PHE A 15 -6.27 -10.19 -2.76
CA PHE A 15 -4.86 -9.94 -2.49
C PHE A 15 -4.58 -9.83 -0.99
N GLY A 16 -5.45 -9.17 -0.24
CA GLY A 16 -5.35 -9.03 1.21
C GLY A 16 -5.37 -10.38 1.91
N LEU A 17 -6.31 -11.27 1.58
CA LEU A 17 -6.36 -12.63 2.13
C LEU A 17 -5.09 -13.42 1.80
N LEU A 18 -4.59 -13.32 0.58
CA LEU A 18 -3.34 -13.96 0.17
C LEU A 18 -2.14 -13.41 0.96
N ALA A 19 -2.04 -12.08 1.06
CA ALA A 19 -0.97 -11.42 1.79
C ALA A 19 -1.00 -11.78 3.28
N THR A 20 -2.18 -11.79 3.91
CA THR A 20 -2.36 -12.26 5.29
C THR A 20 -1.92 -13.71 5.45
N GLY A 21 -2.32 -14.60 4.54
CA GLY A 21 -1.90 -16.00 4.57
C GLY A 21 -0.37 -16.17 4.47
N VAL A 22 0.26 -15.43 3.55
CA VAL A 22 1.73 -15.43 3.40
C VAL A 22 2.40 -14.91 4.66
N VAL A 23 1.96 -13.78 5.21
CA VAL A 23 2.57 -13.19 6.42
C VAL A 23 2.42 -14.11 7.63
N LEU A 24 1.23 -14.68 7.86
CA LEU A 24 0.99 -15.60 8.99
C LEU A 24 1.81 -16.89 8.89
N ALA A 25 2.12 -17.34 7.67
CA ALA A 25 2.95 -18.53 7.44
C ALA A 25 4.46 -18.23 7.41
N THR A 26 4.87 -16.95 7.44
CA THR A 26 6.25 -16.53 7.24
C THR A 26 6.97 -16.35 8.59
N PRO A 27 8.12 -17.01 8.81
CA PRO A 27 8.97 -16.73 9.97
C PRO A 27 9.48 -15.28 9.95
N ALA A 28 9.62 -14.65 11.12
CA ALA A 28 10.03 -13.24 11.24
C ALA A 28 11.31 -12.89 10.45
N ALA A 29 12.30 -13.79 10.43
CA ALA A 29 13.56 -13.59 9.70
C ALA A 29 13.40 -13.47 8.17
N GLN A 30 12.26 -13.91 7.61
CA GLN A 30 11.97 -13.84 6.17
C GLN A 30 10.93 -12.77 5.82
N PHE A 31 10.43 -12.04 6.81
CA PHE A 31 9.35 -11.08 6.64
C PHE A 31 9.66 -10.04 5.55
N GLY A 32 10.86 -9.44 5.58
CA GLY A 32 11.23 -8.40 4.62
C GLY A 32 11.26 -8.90 3.18
N ARG A 33 11.71 -10.15 2.96
CA ARG A 33 11.71 -10.79 1.65
C ARG A 33 10.28 -11.02 1.13
N TRP A 34 9.39 -11.55 1.96
CA TRP A 34 8.01 -11.80 1.54
C TRP A 34 7.19 -10.52 1.38
N ALA A 35 7.41 -9.51 2.23
CA ALA A 35 6.85 -8.17 2.05
C ALA A 35 7.27 -7.57 0.71
N MET A 36 8.54 -7.71 0.32
CA MET A 36 9.03 -7.30 -0.99
C MET A 36 8.32 -8.03 -2.14
N VAL A 37 8.23 -9.35 -2.08
CA VAL A 37 7.57 -10.15 -3.10
C VAL A 37 6.10 -9.74 -3.25
N LEU A 38 5.39 -9.52 -2.14
CA LEU A 38 4.01 -9.07 -2.14
C LEU A 38 3.88 -7.64 -2.71
N ALA A 39 4.76 -6.71 -2.35
CA ALA A 39 4.76 -5.35 -2.89
C ALA A 39 4.95 -5.33 -4.41
N ILE A 40 5.91 -6.12 -4.91
CA ILE A 40 6.15 -6.29 -6.36
C ILE A 40 4.94 -6.94 -7.02
N ALA A 41 4.44 -8.05 -6.46
CA ALA A 41 3.29 -8.77 -7.01
C ALA A 41 2.05 -7.88 -7.09
N TYR A 42 1.76 -7.09 -6.06
CA TYR A 42 0.64 -6.16 -6.07
C TYR A 42 0.76 -5.12 -7.20
N ASN A 43 1.93 -4.51 -7.34
CA ASN A 43 2.16 -3.47 -8.35
C ASN A 43 2.17 -4.01 -9.79
N LEU A 44 2.39 -5.31 -9.99
CA LEU A 44 2.23 -5.97 -11.29
C LEU A 44 0.79 -6.43 -11.53
N LEU A 45 0.17 -7.04 -10.52
CA LEU A 45 -1.16 -7.64 -10.63
C LEU A 45 -2.27 -6.60 -10.74
N LEU A 46 -2.15 -5.44 -10.08
CA LEU A 46 -3.18 -4.41 -10.13
C LEU A 46 -3.42 -3.85 -11.55
N PRO A 47 -2.40 -3.35 -12.28
CA PRO A 47 -2.61 -2.89 -13.66
C PRO A 47 -2.99 -4.04 -14.60
N LEU A 48 -2.45 -5.26 -14.40
CA LEU A 48 -2.84 -6.42 -15.20
C LEU A 48 -4.32 -6.77 -15.00
N TYR A 49 -4.78 -6.80 -13.75
CA TYR A 49 -6.18 -7.03 -13.40
C TYR A 49 -7.08 -5.96 -14.02
N ALA A 50 -6.67 -4.68 -13.95
CA ALA A 50 -7.40 -3.60 -14.58
C ALA A 50 -7.59 -3.82 -16.10
N MET A 51 -6.52 -4.16 -16.81
CA MET A 51 -6.56 -4.44 -18.24
C MET A 51 -7.50 -5.62 -18.57
N LEU A 52 -7.42 -6.71 -17.80
CA LEU A 52 -8.27 -7.88 -17.97
C LEU A 52 -9.76 -7.61 -17.71
N ARG A 53 -10.08 -6.63 -16.86
CA ARG A 53 -11.46 -6.26 -16.50
C ARG A 53 -12.01 -5.08 -17.29
N GLY A 54 -11.20 -4.49 -18.18
CA GLY A 54 -11.55 -3.34 -19.02
C GLY A 54 -11.49 -1.99 -18.28
N GLU A 55 -10.87 -1.93 -17.11
CA GLU A 55 -10.76 -0.74 -16.26
C GLU A 55 -9.51 0.09 -16.62
N HIS A 56 -9.36 0.49 -17.88
CA HIS A 56 -8.11 1.08 -18.41
C HIS A 56 -7.63 2.34 -17.66
N ASP A 57 -8.55 3.16 -17.14
CA ASP A 57 -8.24 4.36 -16.36
C ASP A 57 -7.45 4.07 -15.08
N TRP A 58 -7.51 2.82 -14.59
CA TRP A 58 -6.74 2.40 -13.42
C TRP A 58 -5.23 2.43 -13.68
N VAL A 59 -4.78 2.19 -14.92
CA VAL A 59 -3.35 2.17 -15.23
C VAL A 59 -2.75 3.57 -15.05
N GLY A 60 -3.46 4.61 -15.52
CA GLY A 60 -3.03 5.99 -15.33
C GLY A 60 -3.01 6.39 -13.85
N ARG A 61 -4.04 6.01 -13.09
CA ARG A 61 -4.07 6.20 -11.63
C ARG A 61 -2.94 5.47 -10.92
N TRP A 62 -2.72 4.20 -11.26
CA TRP A 62 -1.67 3.36 -10.70
C TRP A 62 -0.30 3.98 -10.95
N LEU A 63 -0.01 4.42 -12.18
CA LEU A 63 1.28 5.03 -12.51
C LEU A 63 1.54 6.30 -11.68
N PHE A 64 0.53 7.16 -11.54
CA PHE A 64 0.63 8.33 -10.68
C PHE A 64 0.89 7.94 -9.21
N MET A 65 0.12 6.99 -8.68
CA MET A 65 0.27 6.55 -7.29
C MET A 65 1.60 5.83 -7.04
N LEU A 66 2.12 5.09 -8.02
CA LEU A 66 3.43 4.45 -7.93
C LEU A 66 4.53 5.52 -7.82
N GLY A 67 4.46 6.58 -8.62
CA GLY A 67 5.37 7.71 -8.52
C GLY A 67 5.32 8.36 -7.13
N VAL A 68 4.11 8.66 -6.63
CA VAL A 68 3.93 9.20 -5.27
C VAL A 68 4.51 8.25 -4.22
N SER A 69 4.17 6.95 -4.27
CA SER A 69 4.62 5.95 -3.31
C SER A 69 6.13 5.69 -3.36
N ALA A 70 6.78 5.85 -4.52
CA ALA A 70 8.22 5.73 -4.61
C ALA A 70 8.91 6.94 -3.96
N LEU A 71 8.34 8.13 -4.15
CA LEU A 71 8.90 9.36 -3.61
C LEU A 71 8.67 9.53 -2.11
N THR A 72 7.63 8.91 -1.52
CA THR A 72 7.39 8.93 -0.06
C THR A 72 8.52 8.28 0.75
N VAL A 73 9.39 7.48 0.12
CA VAL A 73 10.58 6.96 0.78
C VAL A 73 11.53 8.09 1.21
N LEU A 74 11.58 9.21 0.49
CA LEU A 74 12.44 10.35 0.83
C LEU A 74 12.05 11.01 2.16
N PRO A 75 10.79 11.43 2.40
CA PRO A 75 10.39 11.93 3.71
C PRO A 75 10.52 10.86 4.80
N ASP A 76 10.26 9.58 4.53
CA ASP A 76 10.49 8.51 5.51
C ASP A 76 11.98 8.38 5.87
N TRP A 77 12.87 8.52 4.90
CA TRP A 77 14.32 8.54 5.13
C TRP A 77 14.74 9.73 6.01
N VAL A 78 14.17 10.92 5.80
CA VAL A 78 14.38 12.09 6.69
C VAL A 78 13.89 11.77 8.10
N ARG A 79 12.73 11.11 8.22
CA ARG A 79 12.16 10.76 9.52
C ARG A 79 13.04 9.80 10.31
N VAL A 80 13.65 8.82 9.63
CA VAL A 80 14.58 7.87 10.25
C VAL A 80 15.95 8.49 10.52
N SER A 81 16.55 9.14 9.52
CA SER A 81 17.99 9.50 9.53
C SER A 81 18.29 10.90 10.05
N VAL A 82 17.30 11.79 10.08
CA VAL A 82 17.49 13.20 10.47
C VAL A 82 16.71 13.54 11.72
N THR A 83 15.41 13.22 11.75
CA THR A 83 14.56 13.59 12.89
C THR A 83 14.46 12.52 13.96
N GLU A 84 14.85 11.28 13.64
CA GLU A 84 14.77 10.10 14.51
C GLU A 84 13.36 9.82 15.07
N THR A 85 12.31 10.27 14.35
CA THR A 85 10.90 10.10 14.75
C THR A 85 10.27 8.82 14.21
N LEU A 86 11.00 8.07 13.37
CA LEU A 86 10.55 6.82 12.77
C LEU A 86 11.66 5.79 12.89
N HIS A 87 11.31 4.59 13.35
CA HIS A 87 12.23 3.46 13.45
C HIS A 87 11.62 2.25 12.76
N PHE A 88 12.37 1.66 11.84
CA PHE A 88 11.98 0.40 11.21
C PHE A 88 12.72 -0.76 11.88
N HIS A 89 11.98 -1.80 12.24
CA HIS A 89 12.57 -3.07 12.64
C HIS A 89 13.43 -3.66 11.51
N ASP A 90 14.47 -4.41 11.89
CA ASP A 90 15.27 -5.14 10.91
C ASP A 90 14.51 -6.38 10.45
N HIS A 91 14.15 -6.40 9.18
CA HIS A 91 13.42 -7.48 8.52
C HIS A 91 14.31 -8.29 7.58
N GLY A 92 15.64 -8.12 7.64
CA GLY A 92 16.60 -8.85 6.81
C GLY A 92 16.53 -8.50 5.31
N ILE A 93 16.25 -7.22 5.00
CA ILE A 93 16.10 -6.73 3.63
C ILE A 93 16.96 -5.49 3.41
N ASP A 94 17.40 -5.27 2.17
CA ASP A 94 18.11 -4.06 1.79
C ASP A 94 17.28 -2.81 2.09
N ARG A 95 18.00 -1.73 2.44
CA ARG A 95 17.42 -0.46 2.84
C ARG A 95 17.91 0.69 1.96
N ILE A 96 16.99 1.56 1.57
CA ILE A 96 17.29 2.81 0.87
C ILE A 96 18.00 3.74 1.85
N GLY A 97 19.22 4.15 1.48
CA GLY A 97 20.09 4.96 2.33
C GLY A 97 20.42 4.31 3.68
N GLY A 98 20.37 2.97 3.77
CA GLY A 98 20.58 2.23 5.02
C GLY A 98 19.43 2.31 6.04
N ALA A 99 18.37 3.07 5.74
CA ALA A 99 17.33 3.43 6.71
C ALA A 99 15.95 2.84 6.40
N VAL A 100 15.43 3.03 5.18
CA VAL A 100 14.05 2.66 4.83
C VAL A 100 14.02 1.31 4.11
N PRO A 101 13.27 0.30 4.57
CA PRO A 101 13.19 -0.99 3.88
C PRO A 101 12.74 -0.84 2.43
N LEU A 102 13.43 -1.51 1.50
CA LEU A 102 13.22 -1.32 0.07
C LEU A 102 11.78 -1.63 -0.39
N TYR A 103 11.07 -2.52 0.32
CA TYR A 103 9.68 -2.88 -0.02
C TYR A 103 8.68 -1.73 0.18
N PHE A 104 9.07 -0.61 0.82
CA PHE A 104 8.24 0.60 0.90
C PHE A 104 8.07 1.29 -0.46
N VAL A 105 8.96 1.03 -1.42
CA VAL A 105 8.82 1.53 -2.79
C VAL A 105 7.60 0.88 -3.44
N GLY A 106 6.53 1.65 -3.58
CA GLY A 106 5.26 1.18 -4.17
C GLY A 106 4.27 0.56 -3.17
N LEU A 107 4.60 0.48 -1.88
CA LEU A 107 3.70 -0.10 -0.87
C LEU A 107 2.45 0.76 -0.64
N TRP A 108 2.60 2.08 -0.68
CA TRP A 108 1.50 3.03 -0.45
C TRP A 108 0.41 2.95 -1.53
N VAL A 109 0.72 2.39 -2.71
CA VAL A 109 -0.29 2.16 -3.75
C VAL A 109 -1.44 1.29 -3.24
N MET A 110 -1.17 0.35 -2.32
CA MET A 110 -2.18 -0.53 -1.72
C MET A 110 -3.26 0.22 -0.92
N ILE A 111 -2.94 1.40 -0.41
CA ILE A 111 -3.86 2.25 0.36
C ILE A 111 -4.41 3.37 -0.52
N LEU A 112 -3.52 4.09 -1.21
CA LEU A 112 -3.89 5.29 -1.97
C LEU A 112 -4.80 4.97 -3.16
N PHE A 113 -4.58 3.84 -3.83
CA PHE A 113 -5.35 3.46 -4.99
C PHE A 113 -6.85 3.24 -4.68
N PRO A 114 -7.25 2.34 -3.75
CA PRO A 114 -8.66 2.10 -3.46
C PRO A 114 -9.33 3.33 -2.82
N VAL A 115 -8.63 4.06 -1.94
CA VAL A 115 -9.16 5.28 -1.32
C VAL A 115 -9.51 6.32 -2.38
N THR A 116 -8.60 6.62 -3.29
CA THR A 116 -8.84 7.65 -4.31
C THR A 116 -9.88 7.22 -5.35
N LEU A 117 -9.91 5.93 -5.72
CA LEU A 117 -10.92 5.40 -6.64
C LEU A 117 -12.34 5.51 -6.04
N MET A 118 -12.49 5.15 -4.76
CA MET A 118 -13.77 5.28 -4.05
C MET A 118 -14.15 6.74 -3.83
N ALA A 119 -13.20 7.60 -3.48
CA ALA A 119 -13.42 9.03 -3.31
C ALA A 119 -13.97 9.70 -4.57
N ASP A 120 -13.49 9.32 -5.75
CA ASP A 120 -13.96 9.89 -7.02
C ASP A 120 -15.45 9.59 -7.31
N GLN A 121 -16.03 8.56 -6.67
CA GLN A 121 -17.46 8.29 -6.75
C GLN A 121 -18.31 9.32 -6.02
N GLY A 122 -17.74 9.99 -5.01
CA GLY A 122 -18.43 10.99 -4.20
C GLY A 122 -18.66 12.34 -4.89
N ARG A 123 -18.16 12.52 -6.12
CA ARG A 123 -18.26 13.76 -6.94
C ARG A 123 -17.94 15.04 -6.16
N SER A 124 -18.94 15.70 -5.59
CA SER A 124 -18.81 16.92 -4.79
C SER A 124 -18.14 16.69 -3.44
N ALA A 125 -18.33 15.50 -2.84
CA ALA A 125 -17.75 15.13 -1.55
C ALA A 125 -16.39 14.41 -1.66
N ARG A 126 -15.78 14.36 -2.86
CA ARG A 126 -14.60 13.50 -3.12
C ARG A 126 -13.46 13.70 -2.12
N TYR A 127 -13.14 14.94 -1.76
CA TYR A 127 -12.05 15.24 -0.83
C TYR A 127 -12.40 14.85 0.61
N LEU A 128 -13.65 15.02 1.01
CA LEU A 128 -14.13 14.57 2.32
C LEU A 128 -14.10 13.05 2.41
N VAL A 129 -14.57 12.36 1.37
CA VAL A 129 -14.53 10.88 1.31
C VAL A 129 -13.08 10.39 1.33
N ALA A 130 -12.17 11.01 0.57
CA ALA A 130 -10.75 10.67 0.61
C ALA A 130 -10.14 10.87 2.01
N ALA A 131 -10.45 11.99 2.67
CA ALA A 131 -9.98 12.28 4.02
C ALA A 131 -10.51 11.28 5.05
N LEU A 132 -11.80 10.96 4.99
CA LEU A 132 -12.42 10.00 5.91
C LEU A 132 -11.92 8.58 5.70
N LEU A 133 -11.86 8.10 4.45
CA LEU A 133 -11.38 6.76 4.14
C LEU A 133 -9.87 6.62 4.40
N GLY A 134 -9.08 7.60 3.97
CA GLY A 134 -7.65 7.63 4.23
C GLY A 134 -7.33 7.69 5.72
N GLY A 135 -8.03 8.56 6.46
CA GLY A 135 -7.92 8.65 7.92
C GLY A 135 -8.32 7.34 8.60
N LEU A 136 -9.44 6.73 8.20
CA LEU A 136 -9.88 5.45 8.76
C LEU A 136 -8.87 4.34 8.52
N VAL A 137 -8.36 4.18 7.29
CA VAL A 137 -7.37 3.14 6.96
C VAL A 137 -6.06 3.38 7.70
N PHE A 138 -5.61 4.63 7.79
CA PHE A 138 -4.40 4.98 8.54
C PHE A 138 -4.56 4.69 10.03
N THR A 139 -5.65 5.14 10.66
CA THR A 139 -5.93 4.85 12.08
C THR A 139 -6.06 3.35 12.33
N ALA A 140 -6.68 2.60 11.42
CA ALA A 140 -6.76 1.15 11.53
C ALA A 140 -5.37 0.50 11.45
N ALA A 141 -4.51 0.95 10.54
CA ALA A 141 -3.15 0.44 10.42
C ALA A 141 -2.31 0.73 11.67
N GLU A 142 -2.36 1.96 12.20
CA GLU A 142 -1.71 2.36 13.46
C GLU A 142 -2.21 1.53 14.64
N TRP A 143 -3.53 1.33 14.74
CA TRP A 143 -4.10 0.48 15.78
C TRP A 143 -3.66 -0.97 15.65
N MET A 144 -3.52 -1.50 14.43
CA MET A 144 -3.04 -2.87 14.18
C MET A 144 -1.54 -3.05 14.43
N ALA A 145 -0.73 -2.00 14.28
CA ALA A 145 0.71 -2.08 14.50
C ALA A 145 1.03 -2.51 15.95
N GLY A 146 0.30 -2.00 16.94
CA GLY A 146 0.48 -2.35 18.36
C GLY A 146 0.32 -3.86 18.64
N PRO A 147 -0.84 -4.48 18.36
CA PRO A 147 -1.07 -5.91 18.52
C PRO A 147 -0.09 -6.78 17.72
N LEU A 148 0.32 -6.34 16.53
CA LEU A 148 1.24 -7.07 15.66
C LEU A 148 2.72 -6.91 16.06
N ARG A 149 3.02 -6.04 17.04
CA ARG A 149 4.38 -5.70 17.49
C ARG A 149 5.28 -5.24 16.34
N LEU A 150 4.69 -4.47 15.42
CA LEU A 150 5.38 -3.87 14.27
C LEU A 150 5.92 -2.48 14.61
#